data_AF-A0A419E3H3-F1
#
_entry.id   AF-A0A419E3H3-F1
#
_cell.length_a   1.000
_cell.length_b   1.000
_cell.length_c   1.000
_cell.angle_alpha   90.00
_cell.angle_beta   90.00
_cell.angle_gamma   90.00
#
_symmetry.space_group_name_H-M   'P 1'
#
loop_
_entity.id
_entity.type
_entity.pdbx_description
1 polymer ?
#
loop_
_entity_poly.entity_id
_entity_poly.type
_entity_poly.pdbx_seq_one_letter_code
_entity_poly.pdbx_strand_id
1 'polypeptide(L)'
;MNLQQFSDKYDLVSKKEMEKVSYLAFYHLQVNNQPDFLVGEVSSWFESLNFPKPNTTRLERNLSAQNDFTRGGRTKSFKLHAKKIKALREAIPDIQEKSTEVESDGSILPDSLLDGKRQYIQLFGRQINSAYTNNIFDGCAVLMRRMVEVCLIHTYENLNIDNQISLSPGRFKDLKEIIKDAISNPDIKLTPDSKDCLDEFRVLGNLSAHQLYYNCKPEEIKRVKGKFRLLIEELFNKAGKKVEK
;
A
#
# COMPACT_ATOMS: atom_id res chain seq x y z
N MET A 1 -8.51 -7.64 -1.48
CA MET A 1 -8.47 -8.52 -0.30
C MET A 1 -7.76 -9.80 -0.68
N ASN A 2 -6.75 -10.23 0.09
CA ASN A 2 -6.09 -11.52 -0.13
C ASN A 2 -6.90 -12.68 0.52
N LEU A 3 -6.48 -13.94 0.29
CA LEU A 3 -7.25 -15.11 0.71
C LEU A 3 -7.37 -15.24 2.24
N GLN A 4 -6.31 -14.90 2.98
CA GLN A 4 -6.32 -14.93 4.45
C GLN A 4 -7.25 -13.86 5.01
N GLN A 5 -7.14 -12.62 4.52
CA GLN A 5 -8.06 -11.53 4.89
C GLN A 5 -9.52 -11.88 4.60
N PHE A 6 -9.80 -12.55 3.47
CA PHE A 6 -11.14 -13.04 3.14
C PHE A 6 -11.62 -14.10 4.14
N SER A 7 -10.75 -15.06 4.47
CA SER A 7 -11.06 -16.10 5.44
C SER A 7 -11.42 -15.52 6.82
N ASP A 8 -10.65 -14.56 7.29
CA ASP A 8 -10.85 -13.93 8.60
C ASP A 8 -12.11 -13.05 8.59
N LYS A 9 -12.31 -12.27 7.54
CA LYS A 9 -13.45 -11.34 7.41
C LYS A 9 -14.81 -12.04 7.47
N TYR A 10 -14.95 -13.20 6.82
CA TYR A 10 -16.20 -13.97 6.82
C TYR A 10 -16.22 -15.11 7.82
N ASP A 11 -15.26 -15.13 8.75
CA ASP A 11 -15.09 -16.16 9.77
C ASP A 11 -15.23 -17.56 9.19
N LEU A 12 -14.38 -17.88 8.21
CA LEU A 12 -14.40 -19.20 7.60
C LEU A 12 -14.06 -20.28 8.63
N VAL A 13 -13.26 -19.99 9.65
CA VAL A 13 -12.85 -20.96 10.69
C VAL A 13 -14.05 -21.67 11.32
N SER A 14 -15.08 -20.91 11.69
CA SER A 14 -16.29 -21.44 12.34
C SER A 14 -17.25 -22.18 11.39
N LYS A 15 -17.11 -22.00 10.07
CA LYS A 15 -18.00 -22.61 9.07
C LYS A 15 -17.78 -24.11 8.91
N LYS A 16 -18.82 -24.81 8.44
CA LYS A 16 -18.71 -26.24 8.10
C LYS A 16 -17.85 -26.45 6.85
N GLU A 17 -17.31 -27.66 6.67
CA GLU A 17 -16.42 -28.02 5.54
C GLU A 17 -17.00 -27.58 4.18
N MET A 18 -18.24 -27.93 3.86
CA MET A 18 -18.85 -27.59 2.56
C MET A 18 -19.15 -26.09 2.40
N GLU A 19 -19.38 -25.37 3.49
CA GLU A 19 -19.56 -23.92 3.47
C GLU A 19 -18.22 -23.24 3.21
N LYS A 20 -17.13 -23.67 3.87
CA LYS A 20 -15.76 -23.22 3.57
C LYS A 20 -15.46 -23.41 2.08
N VAL A 21 -15.72 -24.59 1.53
CA VAL A 21 -15.52 -24.87 0.11
C VAL A 21 -16.34 -23.93 -0.79
N SER A 22 -17.60 -23.68 -0.43
CA SER A 22 -18.45 -22.73 -1.18
C SER A 22 -17.87 -21.30 -1.19
N TYR A 23 -17.43 -20.81 -0.04
CA TYR A 23 -16.85 -19.46 0.10
C TYR A 23 -15.53 -19.35 -0.64
N LEU A 24 -14.64 -20.35 -0.51
CA LEU A 24 -13.35 -20.37 -1.20
C LEU A 24 -13.51 -20.47 -2.72
N ALA A 25 -14.39 -21.35 -3.20
CA ALA A 25 -14.71 -21.45 -4.63
C ALA A 25 -15.24 -20.11 -5.18
N PHE A 26 -16.04 -19.39 -4.39
CA PHE A 26 -16.54 -18.07 -4.78
C PHE A 26 -15.44 -17.00 -4.79
N TYR A 27 -14.54 -17.00 -3.81
CA TYR A 27 -13.34 -16.15 -3.80
C TYR A 27 -12.49 -16.36 -5.06
N HIS A 28 -12.15 -17.61 -5.38
CA HIS A 28 -11.33 -17.92 -6.55
C HIS A 28 -12.03 -17.56 -7.86
N LEU A 29 -13.36 -17.70 -7.92
CA LEU A 29 -14.16 -17.22 -9.05
C LEU A 29 -14.08 -15.69 -9.21
N GLN A 30 -14.22 -14.92 -8.12
CA GLN A 30 -14.31 -13.46 -8.19
C GLN A 30 -12.95 -12.77 -8.28
N VAL A 31 -11.93 -13.27 -7.59
CA VAL A 31 -10.63 -12.62 -7.44
C VAL A 31 -9.60 -13.16 -8.43
N ASN A 32 -9.59 -14.48 -8.64
CA ASN A 32 -8.59 -15.14 -9.49
C ASN A 32 -9.12 -15.49 -10.88
N ASN A 33 -10.38 -15.12 -11.19
CA ASN A 33 -11.08 -15.50 -12.42
C ASN A 33 -11.03 -17.01 -12.69
N GLN A 34 -11.10 -17.83 -11.63
CA GLN A 34 -11.05 -19.29 -11.72
C GLN A 34 -12.48 -19.86 -11.63
N PRO A 35 -13.10 -20.26 -12.75
CA PRO A 35 -14.53 -20.60 -12.79
C PRO A 35 -14.86 -22.00 -12.24
N ASP A 36 -13.87 -22.89 -12.19
CA ASP A 36 -14.02 -24.26 -11.68
C ASP A 36 -12.77 -24.69 -10.90
N PHE A 37 -12.89 -25.77 -10.14
CA PHE A 37 -11.83 -26.26 -9.27
C PHE A 37 -11.77 -27.79 -9.18
N LEU A 38 -10.59 -28.31 -8.88
CA LEU A 38 -10.33 -29.71 -8.57
C LEU A 38 -10.33 -29.92 -7.04
N VAL A 39 -10.60 -31.16 -6.60
CA VAL A 39 -10.54 -31.55 -5.18
C VAL A 39 -9.13 -31.32 -4.60
N GLY A 40 -8.09 -31.52 -5.42
CA GLY A 40 -6.71 -31.21 -5.04
C GLY A 40 -6.49 -29.72 -4.76
N GLU A 41 -7.09 -28.84 -5.56
CA GLU A 41 -6.98 -27.38 -5.37
C GLU A 41 -7.67 -26.94 -4.07
N VAL A 42 -8.83 -27.53 -3.73
CA VAL A 42 -9.49 -27.30 -2.43
C VAL A 42 -8.59 -27.70 -1.27
N SER A 43 -7.87 -28.81 -1.39
CA SER A 43 -6.94 -29.26 -0.35
C SER A 43 -5.80 -28.27 -0.15
N SER A 44 -5.26 -27.70 -1.24
CA SER A 44 -4.25 -26.65 -1.20
C SER A 44 -4.78 -25.35 -0.58
N TRP A 45 -6.02 -24.95 -0.86
CA TRP A 45 -6.63 -23.76 -0.24
C TRP A 45 -6.77 -23.92 1.28
N PHE A 46 -7.23 -25.09 1.73
CA PHE A 46 -7.33 -25.39 3.16
C PHE A 46 -5.95 -25.34 3.83
N GLU A 47 -4.94 -25.93 3.20
CA GLU A 47 -3.56 -25.87 3.70
C GLU A 47 -3.03 -24.44 3.80
N SER A 48 -3.24 -23.60 2.78
CA SER A 48 -2.82 -22.19 2.80
C SER A 48 -3.47 -21.35 3.90
N LEU A 49 -4.64 -21.78 4.38
CA LEU A 49 -5.39 -21.13 5.47
C LEU A 49 -5.20 -21.85 6.82
N ASN A 50 -4.28 -22.81 6.90
CA ASN A 50 -4.04 -23.65 8.07
C ASN A 50 -5.29 -24.42 8.57
N PHE A 51 -6.21 -24.76 7.67
CA PHE A 51 -7.35 -25.62 7.95
C PHE A 51 -6.99 -27.10 7.82
N PRO A 52 -7.64 -28.01 8.57
CA PRO A 52 -7.44 -29.44 8.41
C PRO A 52 -7.76 -29.89 6.98
N LYS A 53 -6.83 -30.59 6.33
CA LYS A 53 -7.02 -31.06 4.96
C LYS A 53 -8.29 -31.95 4.86
N PRO A 54 -9.19 -31.69 3.91
CA PRO A 54 -10.37 -32.51 3.74
C PRO A 54 -10.00 -33.89 3.18
N ASN A 55 -10.77 -34.91 3.54
CA ASN A 55 -10.65 -36.23 2.92
C ASN A 55 -11.15 -36.12 1.46
N THR A 56 -10.26 -36.37 0.50
CA THR A 56 -10.51 -36.10 -0.93
C THR A 56 -11.66 -36.93 -1.49
N THR A 57 -11.75 -38.22 -1.17
CA THR A 57 -12.84 -39.10 -1.62
C THR A 57 -14.19 -38.67 -1.03
N ARG A 58 -14.22 -38.35 0.26
CA ARG A 58 -15.44 -37.85 0.93
C ARG A 58 -15.88 -36.52 0.33
N LEU A 59 -14.94 -35.61 0.10
CA LEU A 59 -15.20 -34.30 -0.48
C LEU A 59 -15.75 -34.43 -1.90
N GLU A 60 -15.16 -35.27 -2.75
CA GLU A 60 -15.64 -35.51 -4.12
C GLU A 60 -17.09 -36.04 -4.13
N ARG A 61 -17.39 -36.99 -3.24
CA ARG A 61 -18.76 -37.52 -3.08
C ARG A 61 -19.73 -36.42 -2.64
N ASN A 62 -19.36 -35.60 -1.65
CA ASN A 62 -20.22 -34.52 -1.15
C ASN A 62 -20.45 -33.44 -2.21
N LEU A 63 -19.41 -33.05 -2.96
CA LEU A 63 -19.52 -32.10 -4.07
C LEU A 63 -20.45 -32.62 -5.18
N SER A 64 -20.45 -33.93 -5.42
CA SER A 64 -21.35 -34.55 -6.41
C SER A 64 -22.80 -34.67 -5.92
N ALA A 65 -23.00 -34.77 -4.60
CA ALA A 65 -24.32 -34.98 -3.99
C ALA A 65 -25.07 -33.68 -3.66
N GLN A 66 -24.37 -32.56 -3.45
CA GLN A 66 -24.99 -31.29 -3.09
C GLN A 66 -25.35 -30.44 -4.31
N ASN A 67 -26.57 -29.86 -4.28
CA ASN A 67 -27.10 -29.00 -5.35
C ASN A 67 -26.38 -27.64 -5.48
N ASP A 68 -25.50 -27.31 -4.53
CA ASP A 68 -24.71 -26.08 -4.54
C ASP A 68 -23.56 -26.12 -5.57
N PHE A 69 -23.24 -27.30 -6.10
CA PHE A 69 -22.13 -27.53 -7.02
C PHE A 69 -22.59 -28.26 -8.30
N THR A 70 -21.85 -28.05 -9.38
CA THR A 70 -22.05 -28.72 -10.68
C THR A 70 -20.71 -29.10 -11.30
N ARG A 71 -20.71 -29.91 -12.36
CA ARG A 71 -19.47 -30.23 -13.10
C ARG A 71 -18.90 -28.98 -13.78
N GLY A 72 -17.59 -28.82 -13.66
CA GLY A 72 -16.84 -27.77 -14.33
C GLY A 72 -16.51 -28.11 -15.79
N GLY A 73 -15.68 -27.28 -16.41
CA GLY A 73 -15.22 -27.48 -17.79
C GLY A 73 -14.01 -28.41 -17.89
N ARG A 74 -13.20 -28.50 -16.83
CA ARG A 74 -12.07 -29.43 -16.74
C ARG A 74 -12.52 -30.83 -16.33
N THR A 75 -11.74 -31.85 -16.71
CA THR A 75 -11.98 -33.24 -16.30
C THR A 75 -11.98 -33.36 -14.77
N LYS A 76 -13.05 -33.94 -14.21
CA LYS A 76 -13.26 -34.09 -12.75
C LYS A 76 -13.28 -32.78 -11.94
N SER A 77 -13.46 -31.62 -12.59
CA SER A 77 -13.65 -30.37 -11.85
C SER A 77 -15.09 -30.14 -11.46
N PHE A 78 -15.26 -29.26 -10.49
CA PHE A 78 -16.53 -28.77 -9.97
C PHE A 78 -16.57 -27.25 -10.04
N LYS A 79 -17.76 -26.69 -10.16
CA LYS A 79 -18.01 -25.25 -10.07
C LYS A 79 -19.25 -25.00 -9.23
N LEU A 80 -19.39 -23.79 -8.72
CA LEU A 80 -20.60 -23.40 -8.00
C LEU A 80 -21.81 -23.34 -8.94
N HIS A 81 -22.95 -23.83 -8.46
CA HIS A 81 -24.23 -23.67 -9.16
C HIS A 81 -24.63 -22.18 -9.16
N ALA A 82 -25.27 -21.70 -10.23
CA ALA A 82 -25.62 -20.29 -10.41
C ALA A 82 -26.46 -19.73 -9.23
N LYS A 83 -27.37 -20.53 -8.68
CA LYS A 83 -28.16 -20.18 -7.48
C LYS A 83 -27.27 -19.89 -6.26
N LYS A 84 -26.23 -20.71 -6.04
CA LYS A 84 -25.29 -20.54 -4.95
C LYS A 84 -24.39 -19.32 -5.16
N ILE A 85 -23.95 -19.09 -6.40
CA ILE A 85 -23.19 -17.86 -6.76
C ILE A 85 -24.01 -16.62 -6.44
N LYS A 86 -25.30 -16.59 -6.82
CA LYS A 86 -26.19 -15.46 -6.52
C LYS A 86 -26.30 -15.22 -5.00
N ALA A 87 -26.57 -16.28 -4.24
CA ALA A 87 -26.67 -16.18 -2.78
C ALA A 87 -25.36 -15.70 -2.12
N LEU A 88 -24.20 -16.16 -2.61
CA LEU A 88 -22.90 -15.71 -2.10
C LEU A 88 -22.58 -14.27 -2.50
N ARG A 89 -22.97 -13.81 -3.70
CA ARG A 89 -22.85 -12.39 -4.07
C ARG A 89 -23.63 -11.47 -3.13
N GLU A 90 -24.83 -11.89 -2.74
CA GLU A 90 -25.66 -11.14 -1.80
C GLU A 90 -25.08 -11.17 -0.37
N ALA A 91 -24.50 -12.29 0.05
CA ALA A 91 -23.89 -12.44 1.38
C ALA A 91 -22.48 -11.80 1.48
N ILE A 92 -21.82 -11.54 0.36
CA ILE A 92 -20.41 -11.14 0.27
C ILE A 92 -20.27 -10.01 -0.78
N PRO A 93 -20.94 -8.86 -0.60
CA PRO A 93 -21.04 -7.82 -1.62
C PRO A 93 -19.70 -7.14 -1.93
N ASP A 94 -18.80 -7.12 -0.96
CA ASP A 94 -17.53 -6.42 -0.94
C ASP A 94 -16.34 -7.26 -1.42
N ILE A 95 -16.57 -8.49 -1.89
CA ILE A 95 -15.48 -9.36 -2.42
C ILE A 95 -14.75 -8.74 -3.62
N GLN A 96 -15.42 -7.85 -4.35
CA GLN A 96 -14.85 -7.12 -5.48
C GLN A 96 -14.16 -5.81 -5.06
N GLU A 97 -14.30 -5.39 -3.80
CA GLU A 97 -13.58 -4.22 -3.31
C GLU A 97 -12.08 -4.53 -3.25
N LYS A 98 -11.32 -3.87 -4.12
CA LYS A 98 -9.86 -3.90 -4.05
C LYS A 98 -9.44 -3.24 -2.75
N SER A 99 -8.45 -3.85 -2.07
CA SER A 99 -7.87 -3.21 -0.90
C SER A 99 -7.30 -1.86 -1.33
N THR A 100 -7.59 -0.83 -0.55
CA THR A 100 -6.98 0.50 -0.68
C THR A 100 -5.72 0.63 0.19
N GLU A 101 -5.37 -0.42 0.94
CA GLU A 101 -4.18 -0.45 1.77
C GLU A 101 -2.92 -0.42 0.91
N VAL A 102 -1.98 0.45 1.28
CA VAL A 102 -0.70 0.59 0.60
C VAL A 102 0.29 -0.38 1.21
N GLU A 103 0.58 -1.47 0.50
CA GLU A 103 1.62 -2.43 0.87
C GLU A 103 3.01 -1.76 0.75
N SER A 104 3.82 -1.89 1.80
CA SER A 104 5.11 -1.24 1.94
C SER A 104 6.12 -2.18 2.60
N ASP A 105 7.37 -2.20 2.10
CA ASP A 105 8.45 -3.04 2.62
C ASP A 105 9.51 -2.27 3.42
N GLY A 106 9.33 -0.96 3.61
CA GLY A 106 10.32 -0.12 4.29
C GLY A 106 11.60 0.16 3.50
N SER A 107 11.65 -0.13 2.19
CA SER A 107 12.88 -0.07 1.37
C SER A 107 13.57 1.30 1.32
N ILE A 108 12.81 2.40 1.34
CA ILE A 108 13.32 3.77 1.38
C ILE A 108 13.18 4.36 2.79
N LEU A 109 11.97 4.36 3.35
CA LEU A 109 11.70 4.84 4.70
C LEU A 109 11.18 3.67 5.56
N PRO A 110 11.92 3.21 6.58
CA PRO A 110 11.45 2.11 7.42
C PRO A 110 10.25 2.54 8.28
N ASP A 111 9.33 1.62 8.57
CA ASP A 111 8.14 1.92 9.38
C ASP A 111 8.48 2.50 10.76
N SER A 112 9.59 2.05 11.37
CA SER A 112 10.09 2.58 12.64
C SER A 112 10.39 4.09 12.61
N LEU A 113 10.67 4.67 11.44
CA LEU A 113 10.88 6.11 11.26
C LEU A 113 9.54 6.86 11.09
N LEU A 114 8.50 6.18 10.60
CA LEU A 114 7.16 6.71 10.36
C LEU A 114 6.26 6.59 11.59
N ASP A 115 6.53 5.63 12.47
CA ASP A 115 5.73 5.36 13.66
C ASP A 115 5.56 6.61 14.55
N GLY A 116 4.31 6.84 14.97
CA GLY A 116 3.94 7.99 15.80
C GLY A 116 3.94 9.34 15.07
N LYS A 117 4.15 9.38 13.75
CA LYS A 117 3.91 10.57 12.92
C LYS A 117 2.43 10.70 12.56
N ARG A 118 2.02 11.86 12.03
CA ARG A 118 0.64 12.07 11.55
C ARG A 118 0.29 11.07 10.45
N GLN A 119 -0.97 10.63 10.39
CA GLN A 119 -1.40 9.54 9.52
C GLN A 119 -1.04 9.76 8.05
N TYR A 120 -1.20 10.98 7.52
CA TYR A 120 -0.85 11.29 6.13
C TYR A 120 0.66 11.23 5.85
N ILE A 121 1.51 11.54 6.84
CA ILE A 121 2.98 11.40 6.72
C ILE A 121 3.34 9.92 6.65
N GLN A 122 2.74 9.09 7.50
CA GLN A 122 2.91 7.64 7.44
C GLN A 122 2.47 7.10 6.06
N LEU A 123 1.32 7.57 5.57
CA LEU A 123 0.81 7.18 4.25
C LEU A 123 1.75 7.60 3.12
N PHE A 124 2.32 8.81 3.14
CA PHE A 124 3.34 9.19 2.15
C PHE A 124 4.55 8.29 2.19
N GLY A 125 5.07 7.96 3.38
CA GLY A 125 6.21 7.05 3.50
C GLY A 125 5.92 5.67 2.90
N ARG A 126 4.74 5.10 3.22
CA ARG A 126 4.29 3.84 2.62
C ARG A 126 4.13 3.92 1.10
N GLN A 127 3.55 5.01 0.59
CA GLN A 127 3.39 5.24 -0.85
C GLN A 127 4.74 5.38 -1.57
N ILE A 128 5.73 6.04 -0.98
CA ILE A 128 7.09 6.15 -1.53
C ILE A 128 7.72 4.77 -1.68
N ASN A 129 7.71 3.98 -0.60
CA ASN A 129 8.23 2.62 -0.61
C ASN A 129 7.48 1.74 -1.64
N SER A 130 6.14 1.80 -1.66
CA SER A 130 5.32 1.01 -2.58
C SER A 130 5.55 1.39 -4.04
N ALA A 131 5.70 2.67 -4.34
CA ALA A 131 6.06 3.15 -5.67
C ALA A 131 7.43 2.60 -6.11
N TYR A 132 8.39 2.58 -5.18
CA TYR A 132 9.72 2.02 -5.46
C TYR A 132 9.69 0.51 -5.73
N THR A 133 9.02 -0.29 -4.89
CA THR A 133 8.96 -1.76 -5.05
C THR A 133 8.18 -2.19 -6.29
N ASN A 134 7.20 -1.39 -6.72
CA ASN A 134 6.38 -1.65 -7.90
C ASN A 134 6.96 -0.99 -9.18
N ASN A 135 8.21 -0.52 -9.17
CA ASN A 135 8.90 0.09 -10.32
C ASN A 135 8.25 1.38 -10.87
N ILE A 136 7.51 2.11 -10.04
CA ILE A 136 6.87 3.39 -10.37
C ILE A 136 7.82 4.53 -9.98
N PHE A 137 8.98 4.62 -10.65
CA PHE A 137 10.08 5.48 -10.21
C PHE A 137 9.80 6.99 -10.34
N ASP A 138 9.11 7.43 -11.39
CA ASP A 138 8.69 8.84 -11.49
C ASP A 138 7.70 9.21 -10.38
N GLY A 139 6.75 8.33 -10.10
CA GLY A 139 5.84 8.50 -8.96
C GLY A 139 6.58 8.54 -7.63
N CYS A 140 7.58 7.68 -7.44
CA CYS A 140 8.45 7.68 -6.27
C CYS A 140 9.17 9.03 -6.11
N ALA A 141 9.81 9.54 -7.16
CA ALA A 141 10.50 10.84 -7.14
C ALA A 141 9.57 12.01 -6.81
N VAL A 142 8.36 12.03 -7.39
CA VAL A 142 7.36 13.07 -7.12
C VAL A 142 6.88 13.01 -5.66
N LEU A 143 6.65 11.81 -5.12
CA LEU A 143 6.27 11.64 -3.72
C LEU A 143 7.39 12.02 -2.76
N MET A 144 8.65 11.71 -3.10
CA MET A 144 9.82 12.15 -2.32
C MET A 144 9.91 13.69 -2.25
N ARG A 145 9.73 14.37 -3.39
CA ARG A 145 9.66 15.85 -3.44
C ARG A 145 8.54 16.39 -2.55
N ARG A 146 7.34 15.81 -2.64
CA ARG A 146 6.18 16.21 -1.82
C ARG A 146 6.45 16.02 -0.33
N MET A 147 7.08 14.90 0.06
CA MET A 147 7.44 14.65 1.45
C MET A 147 8.39 15.71 2.00
N VAL A 148 9.43 16.10 1.24
CA VAL A 148 10.36 17.18 1.65
C VAL A 148 9.61 18.49 1.88
N GLU A 149 8.76 18.89 0.95
CA GLU A 149 7.96 20.12 1.03
C GLU A 149 7.07 20.14 2.29
N VAL A 150 6.33 19.07 2.53
CA VAL A 150 5.47 18.93 3.71
C VAL A 150 6.27 18.96 5.00
N CYS A 151 7.42 18.29 5.05
CA CYS A 151 8.28 18.27 6.24
C CYS A 151 8.91 19.64 6.53
N LEU A 152 9.29 20.39 5.49
CA LEU A 152 9.75 21.76 5.64
C LEU A 152 8.64 22.63 6.21
N ILE A 153 7.44 22.62 5.61
CA ILE A 153 6.30 23.41 6.12
C ILE A 153 6.04 23.11 7.60
N HIS A 154 6.00 21.84 8.01
CA HIS A 154 5.83 21.51 9.43
C HIS A 154 6.98 21.96 10.32
N THR A 155 8.20 22.00 9.81
CA THR A 155 9.34 22.57 10.54
C THR A 155 9.12 24.06 10.81
N TYR A 156 8.69 24.83 9.81
CA TYR A 156 8.36 26.25 9.97
C TYR A 156 7.19 26.48 10.92
N GLU A 157 6.11 25.70 10.79
CA GLU A 157 4.94 25.77 11.68
C GLU A 157 5.32 25.43 13.13
N ASN A 158 6.14 24.41 13.35
CA ASN A 158 6.56 24.00 14.68
C ASN A 158 7.43 25.05 15.37
N LEU A 159 8.21 25.80 14.58
CA LEU A 159 9.04 26.91 15.04
C LEU A 159 8.28 28.24 15.10
N ASN A 160 7.01 28.29 14.68
CA ASN A 160 6.17 29.51 14.59
C ASN A 160 6.79 30.62 13.72
N ILE A 161 7.47 30.23 12.63
CA ILE A 161 8.10 31.14 11.66
C ILE A 161 7.54 30.95 10.24
N ASP A 162 6.39 30.30 10.11
CA ASP A 162 5.73 30.00 8.84
C ASP A 162 5.33 31.26 8.05
N ASN A 163 5.20 32.40 8.72
CA ASN A 163 5.03 33.71 8.07
C ASN A 163 6.15 34.05 7.08
N GLN A 164 7.36 33.49 7.24
CA GLN A 164 8.49 33.72 6.32
C GLN A 164 8.28 33.03 4.97
N ILE A 165 7.49 31.96 4.94
CA ILE A 165 7.21 31.16 3.74
C ILE A 165 5.73 31.19 3.31
N SER A 166 4.89 31.95 4.01
CA SER A 166 3.47 32.10 3.73
C SER A 166 3.21 33.25 2.74
N LEU A 167 2.31 33.03 1.78
CA LEU A 167 1.75 34.06 0.90
C LEU A 167 0.41 34.58 1.42
N SER A 168 -0.38 33.68 2.02
CA SER A 168 -1.65 33.95 2.68
C SER A 168 -1.99 32.78 3.60
N PRO A 169 -2.97 32.86 4.51
CA PRO A 169 -3.36 31.73 5.36
C PRO A 169 -3.59 30.45 4.55
N GLY A 170 -2.85 29.38 4.87
CA GLY A 170 -2.91 28.09 4.17
C GLY A 170 -2.28 28.04 2.78
N ARG A 171 -1.64 29.13 2.30
CA ARG A 171 -0.95 29.18 1.01
C ARG A 171 0.52 29.52 1.22
N PHE A 172 1.38 28.58 0.88
CA PHE A 172 2.82 28.73 1.00
C PHE A 172 3.47 29.11 -0.34
N LYS A 173 4.68 29.63 -0.26
CA LYS A 173 5.59 29.83 -1.39
C LYS A 173 5.90 28.50 -2.08
N ASP A 174 6.47 28.55 -3.28
CA ASP A 174 6.87 27.32 -3.96
C ASP A 174 8.06 26.63 -3.24
N LEU A 175 8.25 25.34 -3.50
CA LEU A 175 9.33 24.58 -2.85
C LEU A 175 10.73 25.17 -3.09
N LYS A 176 10.96 25.84 -4.21
CA LYS A 176 12.28 26.46 -4.50
C LYS A 176 12.53 27.62 -3.54
N GLU A 177 11.54 28.47 -3.32
CA GLU A 177 11.60 29.58 -2.39
C GLU A 177 11.69 29.11 -0.93
N ILE A 178 10.94 28.06 -0.57
CA ILE A 178 11.01 27.46 0.78
C ILE A 178 12.42 26.91 1.04
N ILE A 179 13.01 26.17 0.08
CA ILE A 179 14.38 25.64 0.21
C ILE A 179 15.39 26.78 0.37
N LYS A 180 15.27 27.83 -0.44
CA LYS A 180 16.17 28.99 -0.37
C LYS A 180 16.14 29.63 1.01
N ASP A 181 14.95 29.85 1.57
CA ASP A 181 14.79 30.37 2.92
C ASP A 181 15.42 29.41 3.93
N ALA A 182 15.05 28.13 3.88
CA ALA A 182 15.45 27.12 4.86
C ALA A 182 16.98 26.92 4.97
N ILE A 183 17.69 27.02 3.85
CA ILE A 183 19.17 26.95 3.81
C ILE A 183 19.82 28.13 4.55
N SER A 184 19.24 29.31 4.42
CA SER A 184 19.74 30.57 5.00
C SER A 184 19.20 30.86 6.40
N ASN A 185 18.14 30.16 6.82
CA ASN A 185 17.39 30.46 8.03
C ASN A 185 18.16 30.04 9.30
N PRO A 186 18.50 30.98 10.21
CA PRO A 186 19.27 30.69 11.42
C PRO A 186 18.47 29.93 12.48
N ASP A 187 17.14 29.91 12.40
CA ASP A 187 16.27 29.25 13.39
C ASP A 187 16.12 27.75 13.10
N ILE A 188 16.10 27.37 11.83
CA ILE A 188 15.95 25.95 11.42
C ILE A 188 17.23 25.16 11.68
N LYS A 189 18.39 25.76 11.39
CA LYS A 189 19.72 25.14 11.59
C LYS A 189 19.84 23.75 10.94
N LEU A 190 19.59 23.67 9.63
CA LEU A 190 19.83 22.44 8.88
C LEU A 190 21.33 22.06 8.89
N THR A 191 21.62 20.76 8.94
CA THR A 191 22.98 20.26 8.74
C THR A 191 23.48 20.59 7.32
N PRO A 192 24.81 20.71 7.11
CA PRO A 192 25.38 20.93 5.77
C PRO A 192 24.89 19.89 4.75
N ASP A 193 24.91 18.60 5.13
CA ASP A 193 24.47 17.50 4.27
C ASP A 193 22.99 17.64 3.84
N SER A 194 22.12 18.07 4.75
CA SER A 194 20.71 18.32 4.44
C SER A 194 20.54 19.53 3.51
N LYS A 195 21.31 20.61 3.71
CA LYS A 195 21.27 21.79 2.83
C LYS A 195 21.64 21.41 1.38
N ASP A 196 22.65 20.55 1.22
CA ASP A 196 23.17 20.17 -0.08
C ASP A 196 22.24 19.23 -0.86
N CYS A 197 21.39 18.45 -0.18
CA CYS A 197 20.50 17.49 -0.83
C CYS A 197 19.06 18.00 -1.06
N LEU A 198 18.63 19.10 -0.43
CA LEU A 198 17.27 19.63 -0.60
C LEU A 198 16.90 19.89 -2.06
N ASP A 199 17.78 20.58 -2.80
CA ASP A 199 17.53 20.92 -4.20
C ASP A 199 17.56 19.68 -5.11
N GLU A 200 18.33 18.64 -4.74
CA GLU A 200 18.41 17.37 -5.47
C GLU A 200 17.02 16.72 -5.58
N PHE A 201 16.25 16.68 -4.49
CA PHE A 201 14.88 16.12 -4.49
C PHE A 201 13.88 17.00 -5.23
N ARG A 202 14.03 18.33 -5.16
CA ARG A 202 13.21 19.25 -5.96
C ARG A 202 13.42 19.03 -7.45
N VAL A 203 14.69 18.98 -7.88
CA VAL A 203 15.05 18.78 -9.29
C VAL A 203 14.57 17.41 -9.77
N LEU A 204 14.88 16.34 -9.05
CA LEU A 204 14.49 14.98 -9.43
C LEU A 204 12.97 14.84 -9.58
N GLY A 205 12.19 15.33 -8.60
CA GLY A 205 10.73 15.30 -8.67
C GLY A 205 10.16 16.17 -9.80
N ASN A 206 10.77 17.34 -10.07
CA ASN A 206 10.34 18.20 -11.17
C ASN A 206 10.63 17.57 -12.54
N LEU A 207 11.79 16.91 -12.70
CA LEU A 207 12.12 16.16 -13.92
C LEU A 207 11.08 15.08 -14.16
N SER A 208 10.80 14.24 -13.15
CA SER A 208 9.80 13.17 -13.20
C SER A 208 8.37 13.65 -13.45
N ALA A 209 8.01 14.84 -13.01
CA ALA A 209 6.65 15.35 -13.18
C ALA A 209 6.42 16.05 -14.53
N HIS A 210 7.43 16.71 -15.09
CA HIS A 210 7.22 17.72 -16.14
C HIS A 210 8.07 17.54 -17.40
N GLN A 211 9.16 16.76 -17.37
CA GLN A 211 10.04 16.64 -18.54
C GLN A 211 9.56 15.54 -19.48
N LEU A 212 9.22 15.92 -20.71
CA LEU A 212 8.64 15.02 -21.72
C LEU A 212 9.53 13.83 -22.08
N TYR A 213 10.85 14.03 -22.11
CA TYR A 213 11.82 13.03 -22.53
C TYR A 213 12.58 12.40 -21.36
N TYR A 214 12.12 12.59 -20.13
CA TYR A 214 12.73 12.04 -18.93
C TYR A 214 11.79 11.02 -18.30
N ASN A 215 12.34 9.84 -17.98
CA ASN A 215 11.72 8.86 -17.10
C ASN A 215 12.74 8.51 -16.03
N CYS A 216 12.33 8.56 -14.77
CA CYS A 216 13.19 8.21 -13.65
C CYS A 216 13.54 6.72 -13.72
N LYS A 217 14.81 6.42 -13.51
CA LYS A 217 15.34 5.06 -13.50
C LYS A 217 15.57 4.58 -12.06
N PRO A 218 15.57 3.25 -11.80
CA PRO A 218 15.83 2.73 -10.46
C PRO A 218 17.17 3.20 -9.88
N GLU A 219 18.19 3.40 -10.72
CA GLU A 219 19.52 3.86 -10.32
C GLU A 219 19.48 5.27 -9.72
N GLU A 220 18.63 6.15 -10.25
CA GLU A 220 18.49 7.52 -9.75
C GLU A 220 17.93 7.51 -8.32
N ILE A 221 16.86 6.73 -8.06
CA ILE A 221 16.30 6.58 -6.71
C ILE A 221 17.31 5.89 -5.78
N LYS A 222 17.99 4.85 -6.23
CA LYS A 222 19.03 4.14 -5.45
C LYS A 222 20.18 5.06 -5.02
N ARG A 223 20.59 6.00 -5.89
CA ARG A 223 21.64 6.99 -5.59
C ARG A 223 21.22 7.92 -4.46
N VAL A 224 19.96 8.35 -4.43
CA VAL A 224 19.50 9.40 -3.50
C VAL A 224 18.81 8.88 -2.23
N LYS A 225 18.37 7.61 -2.20
CA LYS A 225 17.56 7.08 -1.08
C LYS A 225 18.21 7.22 0.31
N GLY A 226 19.54 7.09 0.39
CA GLY A 226 20.27 7.24 1.65
C GLY A 226 20.24 8.67 2.17
N LYS A 227 20.55 9.63 1.30
CA LYS A 227 20.45 11.07 1.60
C LYS A 227 19.02 11.46 1.96
N PHE A 228 18.04 10.89 1.25
CA PHE A 228 16.63 11.15 1.50
C PHE A 228 16.23 10.75 2.91
N ARG A 229 16.63 9.55 3.34
CA ARG A 229 16.35 9.07 4.70
C ARG A 229 16.95 9.99 5.76
N LEU A 230 18.21 10.38 5.59
CA LEU A 230 18.89 11.32 6.49
C LEU A 230 18.15 12.66 6.59
N LEU A 231 17.79 13.23 5.44
CA LEU A 231 17.04 14.49 5.36
C LEU A 231 15.68 14.38 6.07
N ILE A 232 14.91 13.32 5.79
CA ILE A 232 13.59 13.13 6.39
C ILE A 232 13.69 12.93 7.90
N GLU A 233 14.70 12.21 8.38
CA GLU A 233 14.93 12.02 9.81
C GLU A 233 15.26 13.34 10.52
N GLU A 234 16.12 14.17 9.93
CA GLU A 234 16.42 15.50 10.45
C GLU A 234 15.17 16.39 10.47
N LEU A 235 14.44 16.47 9.35
CA LEU A 235 13.23 17.28 9.27
C LEU A 235 12.14 16.79 10.21
N PHE A 236 11.98 15.48 10.41
CA PHE A 236 11.05 14.91 11.38
C PHE A 236 11.38 15.27 12.83
N ASN A 237 12.66 15.43 13.15
CA ASN A 237 13.09 15.89 14.47
C ASN A 237 12.79 17.39 14.65
N LYS A 238 12.96 18.20 13.59
CA LYS A 238 12.71 19.65 13.63
C LYS A 238 11.23 20.02 13.52
N ALA A 239 10.42 19.23 12.82
CA ALA A 239 8.98 19.40 12.66
C ALA A 239 8.16 19.13 13.94
N GLY A 240 8.80 18.61 14.99
CA GLY A 240 8.15 18.33 16.26
C GLY A 240 7.21 17.12 16.21
N LYS A 241 6.92 16.54 17.37
CA LYS A 241 5.91 15.49 17.52
C LYS A 241 4.58 16.13 17.86
N LYS A 242 3.81 16.61 16.88
CA LYS A 242 2.36 16.79 17.11
C LYS A 242 1.71 15.41 17.03
N VAL A 243 1.68 14.72 18.18
CA VAL A 243 0.79 13.59 18.43
C VAL A 243 -0.61 14.18 18.49
N GLU A 244 -1.41 13.97 17.46
CA GLU A 244 -2.85 14.23 17.57
C GLU A 244 -3.39 13.30 18.65
N LYS A 245 -4.02 13.89 19.68
CA LYS A 245 -4.77 13.17 20.71
C LYS A 245 -6.09 12.67 20.14
#